data_AF-A0A453KPW3-F1
#
_entry.id   AF-A0A453KPW3-F1
#
_cell.length_a   1.000
_cell.length_b   1.000
_cell.length_c   1.000
_cell.angle_alpha   90.00
_cell.angle_beta   90.00
_cell.angle_gamma   90.00
#
_symmetry.space_group_name_H-M   'P 1'
#
loop_
_entity.id
_entity.type
_entity.pdbx_description
1 polymer ?
#
loop_
_entity_poly.entity_id
_entity_poly.type
_entity_poly.pdbx_seq_one_letter_code
_entity_poly.pdbx_strand_id
1 'polypeptide(L)' 'MAWLYGGLVKAEREMKDAFSNLERNYKDTMAIVDKKMNGRLDSPLHMAAYVLNPHYSYADSSIFIIANEGF' A
#
# COMPACT_ATOMS: atom_id res chain seq x y z
N MET A 1 -9.35 4.75 5.40
CA MET A 1 -9.37 3.99 6.68
C MET A 1 -8.09 3.19 6.78
N ALA A 2 -7.40 3.22 7.93
CA ALA A 2 -6.08 2.58 8.12
C ALA A 2 -6.03 1.11 7.70
N TRP A 3 -7.06 0.34 8.08
CA TRP A 3 -7.16 -1.09 7.75
C TRP A 3 -7.31 -1.34 6.25
N LEU A 4 -8.15 -0.57 5.56
CA LEU A 4 -8.37 -0.72 4.13
C LEU A 4 -7.09 -0.37 3.34
N TYR A 5 -6.39 0.69 3.75
CA TYR A 5 -5.11 1.07 3.16
C TYR A 5 -4.06 -0.02 3.37
N GLY A 6 -3.94 -0.55 4.59
CA GLY A 6 -3.02 -1.66 4.88
C GLY A 6 -3.35 -2.94 4.11
N GLY A 7 -4.62 -3.22 3.87
CA GLY A 7 -5.06 -4.34 3.02
C GLY A 7 -4.63 -4.18 1.57
N LEU A 8 -4.69 -2.96 1.03
CA LEU A 8 -4.25 -2.66 -0.34
C LEU A 8 -2.73 -2.81 -0.49
N VAL A 9 -1.95 -2.25 0.44
CA VAL A 9 -0.49 -2.40 0.46
C VAL A 9 -0.09 -3.88 0.56
N LYS A 10 -0.82 -4.67 1.37
CA LYS A 10 -0.59 -6.11 1.48
C LYS A 10 -0.90 -6.84 0.17
N ALA A 11 -2.04 -6.54 -0.45
CA ALA A 11 -2.43 -7.14 -1.72
C ALA A 11 -1.41 -6.84 -2.84
N GLU A 12 -0.86 -5.63 -2.88
CA GLU A 12 0.19 -5.28 -3.82
C GLU A 12 1.46 -6.11 -3.62
N ARG A 13 1.93 -6.28 -2.37
CA ARG A 13 3.09 -7.14 -2.08
C ARG A 13 2.83 -8.59 -2.51
N GLU A 14 1.66 -9.14 -2.18
CA GLU A 14 1.29 -10.50 -2.56
C GLU A 14 1.20 -10.67 -4.09
N MET A 15 0.73 -9.66 -4.81
CA MET A 15 0.74 -9.66 -6.27
C MET A 15 2.17 -9.64 -6.82
N LYS A 16 3.05 -8.77 -6.30
CA LYS A 16 4.46 -8.71 -6.71
C LYS A 16 5.15 -10.06 -6.50
N ASP A 17 4.93 -10.69 -5.34
CA ASP A 17 5.47 -12.01 -5.02
C ASP A 17 4.89 -13.10 -5.93
N ALA A 18 3.58 -13.11 -6.17
CA ALA A 18 2.91 -14.09 -7.03
C ALA A 18 3.38 -14.05 -8.49
N PHE A 19 3.78 -12.88 -8.98
CA PHE A 19 4.29 -12.68 -10.34
C PHE A 19 5.82 -12.71 -10.43
N SER A 20 6.52 -13.22 -9.41
CA SER A 20 7.99 -13.25 -9.36
C SER A 20 8.64 -11.89 -9.64
N ASN A 21 7.97 -10.82 -9.20
CA ASN A 21 8.34 -9.44 -9.42
C ASN A 21 8.46 -9.03 -10.91
N LEU A 22 7.83 -9.77 -11.82
CA LEU A 22 7.76 -9.41 -13.23
C LEU A 22 6.70 -8.32 -13.42
N GLU A 23 7.16 -7.06 -13.45
CA GLU A 23 6.32 -5.85 -13.63
C GLU A 23 5.29 -6.02 -14.75
N ARG A 24 5.67 -6.64 -15.86
CA ARG A 24 4.82 -6.83 -17.03
C ARG A 24 3.49 -7.55 -16.74
N ASN A 25 3.44 -8.35 -15.68
CA ASN A 25 2.28 -9.17 -15.36
C ASN A 25 1.32 -8.50 -14.37
N TYR A 26 1.79 -7.54 -13.57
CA TYR A 26 0.97 -6.87 -12.55
C TYR A 26 0.76 -5.38 -12.78
N LYS A 27 1.57 -4.74 -13.63
CA LYS A 27 1.57 -3.28 -13.86
C LYS A 27 0.21 -2.73 -14.26
N ASP A 28 -0.48 -3.40 -15.19
CA ASP A 28 -1.79 -2.94 -15.65
C ASP A 28 -2.84 -3.00 -14.53
N THR A 29 -2.79 -4.06 -13.73
CA THR A 29 -3.68 -4.22 -12.58
C THR A 29 -3.37 -3.20 -11.49
N MET A 30 -2.08 -2.94 -11.22
CA MET A 30 -1.65 -1.92 -10.26
C MET A 30 -2.14 -0.53 -10.69
N ALA A 31 -1.97 -0.19 -11.96
CA ALA A 31 -2.40 1.10 -12.50
C ALA A 31 -3.92 1.33 -12.34
N ILE A 32 -4.74 0.27 -12.42
CA ILE A 32 -6.18 0.35 -12.16
C ILE A 32 -6.46 0.60 -10.68
N VAL A 33 -5.70 -0.04 -9.77
CA VAL A 33 -5.81 0.16 -8.32
C VAL A 33 -5.41 1.59 -7.95
N ASP A 34 -4.27 2.07 -8.44
CA ASP A 34 -3.77 3.42 -8.20
C ASP A 34 -4.78 4.47 -8.66
N LYS A 35 -5.32 4.30 -9.87
CA LYS A 35 -6.36 5.19 -10.41
C LYS A 35 -7.62 5.23 -9.55
N LYS A 36 -8.00 4.12 -8.90
CA LYS A 36 -9.15 4.05 -8.00
C LYS A 36 -8.86 4.59 -6.60
N MET A 37 -7.61 4.53 -6.17
CA MET A 37 -7.16 5.03 -4.86
C MET A 37 -6.95 6.55 -4.86
N ASN A 38 -6.51 7.11 -6.00
CA ASN A 38 -6.24 8.53 -6.18
C ASN A 38 -7.43 9.40 -5.72
N GLY A 39 -7.18 10.30 -4.77
CA GLY A 39 -8.17 11.24 -4.25
C GLY A 39 -9.19 10.64 -3.26
N ARG A 40 -9.04 9.36 -2.89
CA ARG A 40 -9.89 8.69 -1.90
C ARG A 40 -9.07 8.06 -0.79
N LEU A 41 -8.22 7.11 -1.15
CA LEU A 41 -7.49 6.26 -0.21
C LEU A 41 -6.03 6.64 -0.08
N ASP A 42 -5.44 7.31 -1.07
CA ASP A 42 -4.08 7.85 -0.98
C ASP A 42 -3.97 9.16 -0.17
N SER A 43 -5.11 9.67 0.34
CA SER A 43 -5.12 10.93 1.07
C SER A 43 -4.16 10.87 2.28
N PRO A 44 -3.47 11.98 2.62
CA PRO A 44 -2.53 12.01 3.74
C PRO A 44 -3.13 11.50 5.06
N LEU A 45 -4.43 11.73 5.28
CA LEU A 45 -5.15 11.24 6.46
C LEU A 45 -5.18 9.71 6.55
N HIS A 46 -5.40 9.03 5.42
CA HIS A 46 -5.48 7.58 5.37
C HIS A 46 -4.11 6.92 5.49
N MET A 47 -3.09 7.53 4.89
CA MET A 47 -1.70 7.11 5.05
C MET A 47 -1.23 7.30 6.50
N ALA A 48 -1.46 8.46 7.10
CA ALA A 48 -1.12 8.73 8.50
C ALA A 48 -1.85 7.77 9.44
N ALA A 49 -3.13 7.48 9.20
CA ALA A 49 -3.88 6.52 9.99
C ALA A 49 -3.32 5.09 9.87
N TYR A 50 -2.79 4.70 8.70
CA TYR A 50 -2.12 3.41 8.53
C TYR A 50 -0.79 3.35 9.29
N VAL A 51 0.06 4.37 9.14
CA VAL A 51 1.38 4.45 9.76
C VAL A 51 1.29 4.52 11.29
N LEU A 52 0.34 5.28 11.83
CA LEU A 52 0.18 5.50 13.27
C LEU A 52 -0.64 4.39 13.97
N ASN A 53 -1.16 3.41 13.23
CA ASN A 53 -1.95 2.34 13.83
C ASN A 53 -1.03 1.30 14.49
N PRO A 54 -1.12 1.06 15.82
CA PRO A 54 -0.30 0.10 16.56
C PRO A 54 -0.27 -1.30 15.96
N HIS A 55 -1.40 -1.73 15.37
CA HIS A 55 -1.52 -3.03 14.72
C HIS A 55 -0.53 -3.19 13.55
N TYR A 56 -0.25 -2.11 12.82
CA TYR A 56 0.71 -2.11 11.72
C TYR A 56 2.09 -1.67 12.19
N SER A 57 2.19 -0.56 12.93
CA SER A 57 3.46 0.04 13.37
C SER A 57 4.31 -0.84 14.25
N TYR A 58 3.71 -1.75 15.02
CA TYR A 58 4.47 -2.72 15.83
C TYR A 58 4.72 -4.03 15.09
N ALA A 59 3.92 -4.36 14.08
CA ALA A 59 4.10 -5.56 13.29
C ALA A 59 5.27 -5.43 12.31
N ASP A 60 5.50 -4.23 11.78
CA ASP A 60 6.56 -3.94 10.83
C ASP A 60 7.06 -2.52 11.08
N SER A 61 8.36 -2.34 11.35
CA SER A 61 8.94 -0.99 11.51
C SER A 61 9.30 -0.36 10.16
N SER A 62 9.31 -1.14 9.06
CA SER A 62 9.67 -0.65 7.72
C SER A 62 8.60 0.27 7.09
N ILE A 63 7.36 0.26 7.60
CA ILE A 63 6.29 1.16 7.14
C ILE A 63 6.60 2.65 7.39
N PHE A 64 7.43 2.97 8.38
CA PHE A 64 7.92 4.34 8.57
C PHE A 64 8.90 4.79 7.48
N ILE A 65 9.55 3.85 6.79
CA ILE A 65 10.44 4.11 5.66
C ILE A 65 9.63 4.24 4.37
N ILE A 66 8.69 3.33 4.14
CA ILE A 66 7.83 3.30 2.93
C ILE A 66 6.91 4.53 2.86
N ALA A 67 6.43 5.03 4.00
CA ALA A 67 5.63 6.26 4.04
C ALA A 67 6.38 7.50 3.57
N ASN A 68 7.71 7.48 3.59
CA ASN A 68 8.57 8.61 3.20
C ASN A 68 8.97 8.57 1.72
N GLU A 69 8.80 7.42 1.05
CA GLU A 69 9.10 7.27 -0.39
C GLU A 69 7.92 7.66 -1.27
N GLY A 70 6.72 7.81 -0.70
CA GLY A 70 5.51 8.04 -1.48
C GLY A 70 5.12 6.80 -2.28
N PHE A 71 3.85 6.74 -2.67
CA PHE A 71 3.38 5.82 -3.70
C PHE A 71 3.98 6.20 -5.06
#